data_AF-A0A2K1IF57-F1
#
_entry.id   AF-A0A2K1IF57-F1
#
_cell.length_a   1.000
_cell.length_b   1.000
_cell.length_c   1.000
_cell.angle_alpha   90.00
_cell.angle_beta   90.00
_cell.angle_gamma   90.00
#
_symmetry.space_group_name_H-M   'P 1'
#
loop_
_entity.id
_entity.type
_entity.pdbx_description
1 polymer ?
#
loop_
_entity_poly.entity_id
_entity_poly.type
_entity_poly.pdbx_seq_one_letter_code
_entity_poly.pdbx_strand_id
1 'polypeptide(L)'
;MSLRISSMLGVRGMKQGILAMLPSHGISWSSSCGQSPVRLSSLGLWTPHTETARPCGRIMWVRCQELSSSVHETAGSLAKQRLMKRKMRLDELCMEQFPQYSRSLIQSWILQGKVIVDGRPAAKAGSSVKPTSKIDIIAEVPKYVCRAGYKLEAALEKFCHDVNGKVVLDAGLSTGGFSDCLLQNGAARIYGVDVGYGQVAEKIRVDQRVTIMERTNLRYLPGLPEQVDLVTLDLSFISILLVMPTVCSVMKPESSIITLIKPQFEARRSQVGGGGIVRDPAVHKEVLQRVISGVEGFGFECQGWIQSPITGAEGNIEFLACFHRIPSTTASSSPDSIQITVSTLETC
;
A
#
# COMPACT_ATOMS: atom_id res chain seq x y z
N MET A 1 46.40 37.91 -16.60
CA MET A 1 46.34 38.38 -15.19
C MET A 1 45.01 37.91 -14.62
N SER A 2 44.87 37.11 -13.57
CA SER A 2 45.82 36.45 -12.67
C SER A 2 45.09 35.22 -12.09
N LEU A 3 45.77 34.07 -12.05
CA LEU A 3 45.37 32.86 -11.32
C LEU A 3 45.45 33.09 -9.81
N ARG A 4 44.63 32.38 -9.01
CA ARG A 4 45.04 31.91 -7.69
C ARG A 4 44.38 30.58 -7.33
N ILE A 5 45.19 29.54 -7.43
CA ILE A 5 45.10 28.26 -6.73
C ILE A 5 45.67 28.50 -5.32
N SER A 6 45.08 27.89 -4.29
CA SER A 6 45.82 27.55 -3.07
C SER A 6 45.25 26.30 -2.42
N SER A 7 46.05 25.24 -2.49
CA SER A 7 46.00 23.99 -1.72
C SER A 7 46.92 24.10 -0.50
N MET A 8 46.73 23.21 0.50
CA MET A 8 47.64 22.74 1.57
C MET A 8 46.96 22.85 2.95
N LEU A 9 47.15 22.00 3.97
CA LEU A 9 47.67 20.63 4.21
C LEU A 9 47.56 20.45 5.74
N GLY A 10 47.36 19.21 6.23
CA GLY A 10 47.56 18.82 7.64
C GLY A 10 46.48 17.82 8.13
N VAL A 11 46.61 16.49 8.23
CA VAL A 11 47.65 15.50 8.62
C VAL A 11 47.55 15.05 10.11
N ARG A 12 47.42 13.70 10.29
CA ARG A 12 47.66 12.79 11.45
C ARG A 12 46.52 12.60 12.49
N GLY A 13 46.19 11.38 12.99
CA GLY A 13 46.84 10.04 12.96
C GLY A 13 45.81 8.88 13.13
N MET A 14 46.03 7.65 12.62
CA MET A 14 46.78 6.50 13.20
C MET A 14 46.17 5.98 14.53
N LYS A 15 45.77 4.71 14.76
CA LYS A 15 46.36 3.39 14.44
C LYS A 15 45.39 2.19 14.68
N GLN A 16 45.59 1.11 13.89
CA GLN A 16 45.53 -0.36 14.18
C GLN A 16 44.18 -0.99 14.62
N GLY A 17 43.66 -2.11 14.10
CA GLY A 17 44.21 -3.20 13.28
C GLY A 17 44.37 -4.48 14.12
N ILE A 18 43.52 -5.50 13.92
CA ILE A 18 43.80 -6.94 14.08
C ILE A 18 42.71 -7.77 13.38
N LEU A 19 43.16 -8.83 12.72
CA LEU A 19 42.51 -9.75 11.79
C LEU A 19 42.60 -11.18 12.36
N ALA A 20 41.56 -12.01 12.23
CA ALA A 20 41.60 -13.48 12.12
C ALA A 20 40.17 -13.99 11.84
N MET A 21 39.83 -14.47 10.63
CA MET A 21 39.93 -15.86 10.10
C MET A 21 38.97 -16.91 10.72
N LEU A 22 37.84 -17.14 10.01
CA LEU A 22 37.21 -18.40 9.49
C LEU A 22 37.12 -19.69 10.36
N PRO A 23 36.32 -20.75 10.01
CA PRO A 23 35.38 -20.95 8.88
C PRO A 23 34.00 -21.61 9.19
N SER A 24 33.20 -21.63 8.12
CA SER A 24 32.00 -22.41 7.72
C SER A 24 31.93 -23.91 8.05
N HIS A 25 30.71 -24.47 8.19
CA HIS A 25 30.10 -25.72 7.65
C HIS A 25 28.60 -25.65 8.10
N GLY A 26 27.52 -25.75 7.32
CA GLY A 26 27.18 -26.68 6.23
C GLY A 26 26.43 -27.89 6.81
N ILE A 27 25.11 -28.04 6.53
CA ILE A 27 24.38 -29.29 6.20
C ILE A 27 22.85 -29.17 6.41
N SER A 28 22.16 -29.73 5.42
CA SER A 28 20.73 -29.88 5.13
C SER A 28 19.90 -30.70 6.12
N TRP A 29 18.57 -30.54 6.08
CA TRP A 29 17.62 -31.55 6.55
C TRP A 29 16.64 -31.94 5.45
N SER A 30 16.60 -33.24 5.16
CA SER A 30 15.60 -33.90 4.31
C SER A 30 14.83 -34.93 5.14
N SER A 31 13.50 -34.82 5.08
CA SER A 31 12.49 -35.88 4.95
C SER A 31 12.56 -37.15 5.83
N SER A 32 11.42 -37.43 6.46
CA SER A 32 10.64 -38.69 6.31
C SER A 32 10.27 -39.41 7.61
N CYS A 33 8.96 -39.54 7.79
CA CYS A 33 8.22 -40.76 8.14
C CYS A 33 8.45 -41.44 9.50
N GLY A 34 7.34 -41.77 10.18
CA GLY A 34 7.31 -42.94 11.06
C GLY A 34 6.51 -42.81 12.35
N GLN A 35 5.20 -43.04 12.24
CA GLN A 35 4.37 -43.89 13.10
C GLN A 35 4.40 -43.73 14.64
N SER A 36 3.18 -43.51 15.14
CA SER A 36 2.64 -43.70 16.49
C SER A 36 2.81 -45.15 17.02
N PRO A 37 2.18 -45.55 18.14
CA PRO A 37 2.16 -45.02 19.51
C PRO A 37 2.45 -46.14 20.55
N VAL A 38 2.96 -45.84 21.75
CA VAL A 38 2.88 -46.82 22.86
C VAL A 38 2.50 -46.15 24.18
N ARG A 39 1.34 -46.59 24.68
CA ARG A 39 0.78 -46.41 26.03
C ARG A 39 1.49 -47.34 27.02
N LEU A 40 1.19 -47.12 28.31
CA LEU A 40 1.50 -47.93 29.51
C LEU A 40 2.78 -47.48 30.23
N SER A 41 2.92 -47.52 31.54
CA SER A 41 2.01 -47.58 32.70
C SER A 41 2.95 -47.58 33.92
N SER A 42 2.55 -46.90 34.99
CA SER A 42 2.73 -47.24 36.42
C SER A 42 3.94 -48.06 36.93
N LEU A 43 4.38 -47.68 38.14
CA LEU A 43 5.27 -48.36 39.09
C LEU A 43 6.75 -47.97 38.90
N GLY A 44 7.54 -47.60 39.90
CA GLY A 44 7.39 -47.64 41.36
C GLY A 44 8.78 -47.83 41.98
N LEU A 45 8.98 -47.20 43.14
CA LEU A 45 10.05 -47.39 44.14
C LEU A 45 11.51 -47.01 43.79
N TRP A 46 12.10 -46.10 44.58
CA TRP A 46 12.97 -46.39 45.74
C TRP A 46 13.63 -45.08 46.22
N THR A 47 13.56 -44.80 47.51
CA THR A 47 14.35 -43.77 48.22
C THR A 47 15.68 -44.36 48.72
N PRO A 48 16.64 -43.51 49.14
CA PRO A 48 16.86 -43.48 50.58
C PRO A 48 17.07 -42.09 51.19
N HIS A 49 16.74 -42.09 52.48
CA HIS A 49 16.91 -41.08 53.54
C HIS A 49 18.32 -40.53 53.73
N THR A 50 18.39 -39.28 54.21
CA THR A 50 18.97 -38.88 55.53
C THR A 50 18.27 -37.56 55.97
N GLU A 51 17.32 -37.58 56.91
CA GLU A 51 17.50 -37.17 58.33
C GLU A 51 18.04 -35.73 58.50
N THR A 52 17.24 -34.78 59.02
CA THR A 52 17.04 -34.62 60.47
C THR A 52 15.79 -33.78 60.80
N ALA A 53 15.18 -34.11 61.93
CA ALA A 53 13.87 -33.69 62.40
C ALA A 53 13.84 -32.34 63.15
N ARG A 54 12.66 -31.67 63.15
CA ARG A 54 11.95 -31.12 64.35
C ARG A 54 10.44 -31.01 64.09
N PRO A 55 9.55 -31.41 65.04
CA PRO A 55 8.10 -31.32 64.87
C PRO A 55 7.50 -30.16 65.69
N CYS A 56 6.57 -29.39 65.13
CA CYS A 56 5.51 -28.75 65.92
C CYS A 56 4.39 -28.20 65.02
N GLY A 57 3.14 -28.49 65.35
CA GLY A 57 1.97 -27.76 64.83
C GLY A 57 0.88 -28.63 64.24
N ARG A 58 -0.09 -29.01 65.08
CA ARG A 58 -1.42 -29.52 64.67
C ARG A 58 -2.11 -28.48 63.77
N ILE A 59 -2.34 -28.80 62.51
CA ILE A 59 -3.21 -27.98 61.63
C ILE A 59 -4.64 -28.47 61.82
N MET A 60 -5.46 -27.59 62.39
CA MET A 60 -6.90 -27.75 62.53
C MET A 60 -7.54 -27.37 61.19
N TRP A 61 -8.13 -28.34 60.48
CA TRP A 61 -8.88 -28.08 59.25
C TRP A 61 -10.22 -27.44 59.61
N VAL A 62 -10.33 -26.12 59.47
CA VAL A 62 -11.62 -25.44 59.45
C VAL A 62 -12.13 -25.46 58.02
N ARG A 63 -13.29 -26.09 57.83
CA ARG A 63 -14.01 -26.19 56.57
C ARG A 63 -14.46 -24.80 56.14
N CYS A 64 -13.73 -24.19 55.21
CA CYS A 64 -14.13 -22.92 54.59
C CYS A 64 -15.14 -23.20 53.48
N GLN A 65 -16.39 -23.46 53.86
CA GLN A 65 -17.54 -23.34 52.97
C GLN A 65 -18.39 -22.19 53.50
N GLU A 66 -18.80 -21.30 52.60
CA GLU A 66 -19.67 -20.13 52.80
C GLU A 66 -19.01 -18.74 52.95
N LEU A 67 -18.01 -18.40 52.13
CA LEU A 67 -17.64 -16.98 51.92
C LEU A 67 -17.08 -16.68 50.51
N SER A 68 -17.45 -17.44 49.47
CA SER A 68 -16.82 -17.30 48.13
C SER A 68 -17.71 -16.72 47.01
N SER A 69 -18.97 -16.36 47.26
CA SER A 69 -19.81 -15.73 46.23
C SER A 69 -19.77 -14.20 46.26
N SER A 70 -19.64 -13.57 47.42
CA SER A 70 -19.73 -12.10 47.55
C SER A 70 -18.42 -11.34 47.24
N VAL A 71 -17.26 -11.97 47.43
CA VAL A 71 -15.94 -11.33 47.29
C VAL A 71 -15.47 -11.28 45.84
N HIS A 72 -15.84 -12.27 45.01
CA HIS A 72 -15.52 -12.27 43.58
C HIS A 72 -16.39 -11.25 42.80
N GLU A 73 -17.64 -11.03 43.20
CA GLU A 73 -18.56 -10.07 42.59
C GLU A 73 -18.14 -8.60 42.87
N THR A 74 -17.73 -8.30 44.10
CA THR A 74 -17.29 -6.96 44.52
C THR A 74 -15.94 -6.57 43.91
N ALA A 75 -14.99 -7.50 43.80
CA ALA A 75 -13.70 -7.24 43.14
C ALA A 75 -13.86 -6.96 41.64
N GLY A 76 -14.74 -7.70 40.94
CA GLY A 76 -15.08 -7.44 39.53
C GLY A 76 -15.79 -6.11 39.32
N SER A 77 -16.71 -5.74 40.22
CA SER A 77 -17.44 -4.47 40.19
C SER A 77 -16.51 -3.26 40.41
N LEU A 78 -15.60 -3.33 41.38
CA LEU A 78 -14.61 -2.28 41.65
C LEU A 78 -13.59 -2.13 40.51
N ALA A 79 -13.12 -3.23 39.93
CA ALA A 79 -12.23 -3.20 38.77
C ALA A 79 -12.93 -2.58 37.53
N LYS A 80 -14.19 -2.95 37.27
CA LYS A 80 -15.01 -2.38 36.19
C LYS A 80 -15.31 -0.89 36.41
N GLN A 81 -15.62 -0.47 37.63
CA GLN A 81 -15.74 0.94 37.99
C GLN A 81 -14.42 1.72 37.79
N ARG A 82 -13.28 1.10 38.12
CA ARG A 82 -11.96 1.73 37.95
C ARG A 82 -11.58 1.84 36.48
N LEU A 83 -11.95 0.86 35.66
CA LEU A 83 -11.80 0.88 34.20
C LEU A 83 -12.68 1.98 33.58
N MET A 84 -13.95 2.09 33.99
CA MET A 84 -14.86 3.15 33.54
C MET A 84 -14.48 4.57 34.00
N LYS A 85 -13.65 4.69 35.04
CA LYS A 85 -13.06 5.99 35.46
C LYS A 85 -11.78 6.35 34.71
N ARG A 86 -11.13 5.39 34.06
CA ARG A 86 -9.84 5.62 33.41
C ARG A 86 -10.07 6.26 32.06
N LYS A 87 -9.64 7.51 31.91
CA LYS A 87 -9.78 8.23 30.64
C LYS A 87 -8.99 7.51 29.53
N MET A 88 -9.54 7.46 28.34
CA MET A 88 -8.93 6.87 27.14
C MET A 88 -8.84 7.91 26.02
N ARG A 89 -8.16 7.57 24.92
CA ARG A 89 -8.09 8.49 23.78
C ARG A 89 -9.43 8.53 23.05
N LEU A 90 -9.79 9.70 22.54
CA LEU A 90 -11.03 9.89 21.80
C LEU A 90 -11.10 9.00 20.56
N ASP A 91 -10.02 8.87 19.79
CA ASP A 91 -10.00 7.98 18.64
C ASP A 91 -10.21 6.51 19.01
N GLU A 92 -9.68 6.06 20.16
CA GLU A 92 -9.92 4.70 20.69
C GLU A 92 -11.38 4.52 21.13
N LEU A 93 -11.95 5.49 21.86
CA LEU A 93 -13.36 5.42 22.28
C LEU A 93 -14.30 5.40 21.06
N CYS A 94 -14.01 6.20 20.04
CA CYS A 94 -14.77 6.19 18.80
C CYS A 94 -14.64 4.85 18.06
N MET A 95 -13.46 4.22 18.05
CA MET A 95 -13.30 2.89 17.45
C MET A 95 -14.10 1.81 18.20
N GLU A 96 -14.19 1.90 19.52
CA GLU A 96 -15.02 0.98 20.32
C GLU A 96 -16.52 1.17 20.08
N GLN A 97 -16.98 2.41 19.97
CA GLN A 97 -18.42 2.72 19.77
C GLN A 97 -18.86 2.62 18.31
N PHE A 98 -17.95 2.85 17.37
CA PHE A 98 -18.22 2.85 15.93
C PHE A 98 -17.22 1.95 15.17
N PRO A 99 -17.21 0.63 15.46
CA PRO A 99 -16.23 -0.30 14.89
C PRO A 99 -16.36 -0.47 13.36
N GLN A 100 -17.47 -0.02 12.76
CA GLN A 100 -17.66 -0.01 11.32
C GLN A 100 -16.78 1.00 10.58
N TYR A 101 -16.20 1.98 11.29
CA TYR A 101 -15.34 3.00 10.68
C TYR A 101 -13.87 2.73 10.95
N SER A 102 -13.02 3.05 9.98
CA SER A 102 -11.58 2.94 10.17
C SER A 102 -11.06 4.03 11.11
N ARG A 103 -9.97 3.73 11.81
CA ARG A 103 -9.30 4.69 12.71
C ARG A 103 -8.90 5.97 11.97
N SER A 104 -8.39 5.85 10.75
CA SER A 104 -7.98 7.00 9.94
C SER A 104 -9.17 7.89 9.56
N LEU A 105 -10.33 7.30 9.26
CA LEU A 105 -11.55 8.06 8.96
C LEU A 105 -12.06 8.81 10.20
N ILE A 106 -12.11 8.13 11.35
CA ILE A 106 -12.48 8.75 12.63
C ILE A 106 -11.54 9.92 12.96
N GLN A 107 -10.23 9.72 12.84
CA GLN A 107 -9.24 10.77 13.09
C GLN A 107 -9.44 11.98 12.16
N SER A 108 -9.76 11.74 10.88
CA SER A 108 -10.09 12.79 9.91
C SER A 108 -11.32 13.58 10.34
N TRP A 109 -12.40 12.91 10.75
CA TRP A 109 -13.62 13.60 11.21
C TRP A 109 -13.40 14.39 12.49
N ILE A 110 -12.58 13.90 13.41
CA ILE A 110 -12.19 14.66 14.61
C ILE A 110 -11.44 15.93 14.21
N LEU A 111 -10.48 15.85 13.28
CA LEU A 111 -9.75 17.04 12.82
C LEU A 111 -10.67 18.04 12.10
N GLN A 112 -11.73 17.57 11.45
CA GLN A 112 -12.74 18.40 10.80
C GLN A 112 -13.79 18.97 11.78
N GLY A 113 -13.72 18.65 13.07
CA GLY A 113 -14.72 19.08 14.06
C GLY A 113 -16.08 18.39 13.91
N LYS A 114 -16.15 17.27 13.19
CA LYS A 114 -17.38 16.51 12.93
C LYS A 114 -17.69 15.43 13.96
N VAL A 115 -16.85 15.31 14.99
CA VAL A 115 -17.08 14.44 16.14
C VAL A 115 -17.41 15.32 17.33
N ILE A 116 -18.62 15.15 17.87
CA ILE A 116 -19.13 15.89 19.03
C ILE A 116 -18.99 15.01 20.26
N VAL A 117 -18.33 15.54 21.29
CA VAL A 117 -18.14 14.88 22.59
C VAL A 117 -18.86 15.70 23.64
N ASP A 118 -19.84 15.08 24.32
CA ASP A 118 -20.63 15.72 25.37
C ASP A 118 -21.21 17.10 24.92
N GLY A 119 -21.68 17.16 23.68
CA GLY A 119 -22.28 18.36 23.07
C GLY A 119 -21.30 19.39 22.50
N ARG A 120 -19.98 19.10 22.46
CA ARG A 120 -18.97 20.02 21.92
C ARG A 120 -18.10 19.37 20.82
N PRO A 121 -17.76 20.10 19.74
CA PRO A 121 -16.83 19.59 18.73
C PRO A 121 -15.46 19.26 19.33
N ALA A 122 -14.95 18.08 19.03
CA ALA A 122 -13.56 17.72 19.30
C ALA A 122 -12.68 18.12 18.12
N ALA A 123 -11.43 18.50 18.41
CA ALA A 123 -10.45 18.91 17.39
C ALA A 123 -9.16 18.07 17.40
N LYS A 124 -8.99 17.18 18.38
CA LYS A 124 -7.77 16.37 18.56
C LYS A 124 -8.11 14.93 18.87
N ALA A 125 -7.67 14.00 18.01
CA ALA A 125 -7.89 12.57 18.16
C ALA A 125 -7.32 11.99 19.48
N GLY A 126 -6.17 12.48 19.92
CA GLY A 126 -5.53 12.05 21.17
C GLY A 126 -6.14 12.65 22.44
N SER A 127 -7.26 13.37 22.36
CA SER A 127 -7.88 13.98 23.55
C SER A 127 -8.33 12.90 24.53
N SER A 128 -8.09 13.15 25.82
CA SER A 128 -8.43 12.21 26.88
C SER A 128 -9.89 12.39 27.30
N VAL A 129 -10.72 11.38 27.06
CA VAL A 129 -12.17 11.39 27.29
C VAL A 129 -12.58 10.30 28.27
N LYS A 130 -13.73 10.46 28.94
CA LYS A 130 -14.27 9.42 29.81
C LYS A 130 -14.85 8.30 28.94
N PRO A 131 -14.71 7.02 29.32
CA PRO A 131 -15.40 5.92 28.64
C PRO A 131 -16.93 6.09 28.55
N THR A 132 -17.51 6.87 29.46
CA THR A 132 -18.95 7.20 29.50
C THR A 132 -19.33 8.47 28.74
N SER A 133 -18.39 9.15 28.08
CA SER A 133 -18.69 10.36 27.30
C SER A 133 -19.60 10.00 26.12
N LYS A 134 -20.58 10.86 25.85
CA LYS A 134 -21.47 10.70 24.71
C LYS A 134 -20.76 11.19 23.44
N ILE A 135 -20.70 10.33 22.42
CA ILE A 135 -20.09 10.63 21.13
C ILE A 135 -21.19 10.68 20.06
N ASP A 136 -21.29 11.80 19.36
CA ASP A 136 -22.14 11.96 18.18
C ASP A 136 -21.24 12.28 16.97
N ILE A 137 -21.34 11.51 15.88
CA ILE A 137 -20.60 11.74 14.63
C ILE A 137 -21.57 12.31 13.60
N ILE A 138 -21.37 13.57 13.20
CA ILE A 138 -22.22 14.28 12.23
C ILE A 138 -21.61 14.27 10.82
N ALA A 139 -20.67 13.36 10.57
CA ALA A 139 -19.97 13.26 9.31
C ALA A 139 -20.62 12.26 8.37
N GLU A 140 -20.62 12.59 7.07
CA GLU A 140 -20.94 11.65 6.02
C GLU A 140 -19.75 10.73 5.75
N VAL A 141 -20.07 9.46 5.46
CA VAL A 141 -19.09 8.47 5.02
C VAL A 141 -18.65 8.82 3.60
N PRO A 142 -17.35 9.07 3.37
CA PRO A 142 -16.85 9.32 2.03
C PRO A 142 -17.10 8.12 1.11
N LYS A 143 -17.39 8.38 -0.16
CA LYS A 143 -17.58 7.33 -1.18
C LYS A 143 -16.34 6.43 -1.32
N TYR A 144 -15.16 7.04 -1.28
CA TYR A 144 -13.87 6.36 -1.45
C TYR A 144 -12.98 6.48 -0.22
N VAL A 145 -12.10 5.49 0.00
CA VAL A 145 -11.11 5.49 1.11
C VAL A 145 -10.16 6.68 1.10
N CYS A 146 -9.92 7.31 -0.06
CA CYS A 146 -9.21 8.58 -0.15
C CYS A 146 -9.67 9.41 -1.36
N ARG A 147 -9.31 10.69 -1.38
CA ARG A 147 -9.73 11.65 -2.42
C ARG A 147 -9.32 11.26 -3.84
N ALA A 148 -8.29 10.42 -4.00
CA ALA A 148 -7.84 9.98 -5.32
C ALA A 148 -8.93 9.19 -6.07
N GLY A 149 -9.85 8.50 -5.38
CA GLY A 149 -10.94 7.78 -6.04
C GLY A 149 -11.81 8.65 -6.95
N TYR A 150 -12.05 9.91 -6.57
CA TYR A 150 -12.78 10.88 -7.39
C TYR A 150 -12.05 11.28 -8.68
N LYS A 151 -10.71 11.16 -8.71
CA LYS A 151 -9.93 11.41 -9.93
C LYS A 151 -10.19 10.31 -10.95
N LEU A 152 -10.10 9.04 -10.52
CA LEU A 152 -10.35 7.91 -11.42
C LEU A 152 -11.82 7.86 -11.85
N GLU A 153 -12.76 8.13 -10.94
CA GLU A 153 -14.18 8.25 -11.26
C GLU A 153 -14.41 9.23 -12.42
N ALA A 154 -13.87 10.45 -12.34
CA ALA A 154 -13.99 11.44 -13.40
C ALA A 154 -13.36 10.97 -14.73
N ALA A 155 -12.29 10.17 -14.69
CA ALA A 155 -11.71 9.58 -15.89
C ALA A 155 -12.63 8.51 -16.51
N LEU A 156 -13.14 7.58 -15.70
CA LEU A 156 -14.03 6.52 -16.16
C LEU A 156 -15.30 7.11 -16.79
N GLU A 157 -15.90 8.11 -16.16
CA GLU A 157 -17.07 8.82 -16.69
C GLU A 157 -16.74 9.57 -17.99
N LYS A 158 -15.64 10.32 -18.02
CA LYS A 158 -15.28 11.13 -19.19
C LYS A 158 -14.99 10.29 -20.42
N PHE A 159 -14.28 9.18 -20.24
CA PHE A 159 -13.83 8.32 -21.34
C PHE A 159 -14.80 7.16 -21.59
N CYS A 160 -15.94 7.11 -20.87
CA CYS A 160 -16.93 6.03 -20.93
C CYS A 160 -16.27 4.65 -20.82
N HIS A 161 -15.29 4.50 -19.92
CA HIS A 161 -14.49 3.29 -19.83
C HIS A 161 -15.11 2.31 -18.85
N ASP A 162 -15.59 1.17 -19.35
CA ASP A 162 -16.18 0.11 -18.53
C ASP A 162 -15.10 -0.78 -17.91
N VAL A 163 -15.13 -0.88 -16.58
CA VAL A 163 -14.21 -1.73 -15.79
C VAL A 163 -14.91 -2.97 -15.21
N ASN A 164 -16.20 -3.14 -15.47
CA ASN A 164 -16.96 -4.27 -14.96
C ASN A 164 -16.41 -5.59 -15.50
N GLY A 165 -16.13 -6.53 -14.60
CA GLY A 165 -15.56 -7.83 -14.95
C GLY A 165 -14.09 -7.80 -15.39
N LYS A 166 -13.42 -6.65 -15.36
CA LYS A 166 -12.03 -6.50 -15.83
C LYS A 166 -11.00 -6.84 -14.76
N VAL A 167 -9.84 -7.32 -15.21
CA VAL A 167 -8.64 -7.49 -14.38
C VAL A 167 -7.79 -6.23 -14.51
N VAL A 168 -7.42 -5.62 -13.39
CA VAL A 168 -6.77 -4.30 -13.37
C VAL A 168 -5.45 -4.35 -12.61
N LEU A 169 -4.42 -3.67 -13.11
CA LEU A 169 -3.24 -3.30 -12.34
C LEU A 169 -3.40 -1.87 -11.83
N ASP A 170 -3.42 -1.68 -10.52
CA ASP A 170 -3.37 -0.37 -9.88
C ASP A 170 -1.94 -0.08 -9.41
N ALA A 171 -1.23 0.71 -10.20
CA ALA A 171 0.17 1.05 -9.97
C ALA A 171 0.29 2.41 -9.25
N GLY A 172 0.71 2.35 -7.99
CA GLY A 172 0.63 3.47 -7.04
C GLY A 172 -0.53 3.32 -6.06
N LEU A 173 -0.77 2.09 -5.57
CA LEU A 173 -1.93 1.74 -4.73
C LEU A 173 -2.15 2.72 -3.55
N SER A 174 -1.07 3.12 -2.86
CA SER A 174 -1.09 4.02 -1.70
C SER A 174 -2.16 3.63 -0.67
N THR A 175 -3.11 4.52 -0.36
CA THR A 175 -4.27 4.21 0.52
C THR A 175 -5.31 3.31 -0.16
N GLY A 176 -5.31 3.24 -1.49
CA GLY A 176 -6.22 2.42 -2.30
C GLY A 176 -7.40 3.18 -2.90
N GLY A 177 -7.28 4.49 -3.16
CA GLY A 177 -8.38 5.29 -3.69
C GLY A 177 -8.84 4.89 -5.08
N PHE A 178 -7.90 4.61 -5.99
CA PHE A 178 -8.19 4.12 -7.34
C PHE A 178 -8.77 2.71 -7.27
N SER A 179 -8.13 1.81 -6.53
CA SER A 179 -8.66 0.47 -6.24
C SER A 179 -10.10 0.50 -5.71
N ASP A 180 -10.44 1.38 -4.75
CA ASP A 180 -11.82 1.49 -4.24
C ASP A 180 -12.81 1.91 -5.35
N CYS A 181 -12.41 2.85 -6.21
CA CYS A 181 -13.21 3.25 -7.37
C CYS A 181 -13.43 2.09 -8.34
N LEU A 182 -12.37 1.35 -8.68
CA LEU A 182 -12.44 0.17 -9.55
C LEU A 182 -13.34 -0.94 -8.97
N LEU A 183 -13.20 -1.24 -7.68
CA LEU A 183 -14.01 -2.26 -7.00
C LEU A 183 -15.50 -1.92 -6.99
N GLN A 184 -15.83 -0.64 -6.78
CA GLN A 184 -17.21 -0.14 -6.79
C GLN A 184 -17.81 -0.14 -8.20
N ASN A 185 -17.00 -0.02 -9.25
CA ASN A 185 -17.42 -0.11 -10.65
C ASN A 185 -17.33 -1.53 -11.23
N GLY A 186 -17.15 -2.55 -10.40
CA GLY A 186 -17.29 -3.96 -10.81
C GLY A 186 -16.02 -4.63 -11.31
N ALA A 187 -14.82 -4.08 -11.08
CA ALA A 187 -13.57 -4.78 -11.39
C ALA A 187 -13.55 -6.18 -10.74
N ALA A 188 -13.19 -7.19 -11.53
CA ALA A 188 -13.18 -8.59 -11.09
C ALA A 188 -11.98 -8.91 -10.21
N ARG A 189 -10.83 -8.30 -10.52
CA ARG A 189 -9.55 -8.52 -9.85
C ARG A 189 -8.70 -7.25 -9.95
N ILE A 190 -7.99 -6.92 -8.89
CA ILE A 190 -7.03 -5.82 -8.84
C ILE A 190 -5.70 -6.33 -8.32
N TYR A 191 -4.63 -6.07 -9.05
CA TYR A 191 -3.25 -6.17 -8.59
C TYR A 191 -2.79 -4.79 -8.18
N GLY A 192 -2.69 -4.53 -6.88
CA GLY A 192 -2.28 -3.24 -6.35
C GLY A 192 -0.79 -3.23 -6.04
N VAL A 193 0.00 -2.46 -6.79
CA VAL A 193 1.46 -2.35 -6.62
C VAL A 193 1.81 -1.02 -5.96
N ASP A 194 2.62 -1.07 -4.91
CA ASP A 194 3.17 0.14 -4.27
C ASP A 194 4.58 -0.08 -3.74
N VAL A 195 5.40 0.98 -3.74
CA VAL A 195 6.73 0.98 -3.13
C VAL A 195 6.68 1.18 -1.62
N GLY A 196 5.61 1.80 -1.12
CA GLY A 196 5.31 2.02 0.28
C GLY A 196 4.86 0.74 1.00
N TYR A 197 4.60 0.89 2.29
CA TYR A 197 4.20 -0.20 3.17
C TYR A 197 3.26 0.30 4.26
N GLY A 198 2.21 -0.47 4.56
CA GLY A 198 1.29 -0.22 5.66
C GLY A 198 0.35 0.97 5.43
N GLN A 199 0.15 1.39 4.19
CA GLN A 199 -0.67 2.56 3.84
C GLN A 199 -2.08 2.18 3.36
N VAL A 200 -2.24 0.96 2.84
CA VAL A 200 -3.51 0.49 2.25
C VAL A 200 -4.61 0.45 3.30
N ALA A 201 -5.75 1.07 3.00
CA ALA A 201 -6.92 1.07 3.88
C ALA A 201 -7.45 -0.34 4.12
N GLU A 202 -7.98 -0.56 5.33
CA GLU A 202 -8.51 -1.88 5.74
C GLU A 202 -9.56 -2.42 4.77
N LYS A 203 -10.49 -1.57 4.31
CA LYS A 203 -11.51 -1.90 3.31
C LYS A 203 -10.92 -2.55 2.06
N ILE A 204 -9.76 -2.07 1.60
CA ILE A 204 -9.07 -2.58 0.41
C ILE A 204 -8.23 -3.81 0.75
N ARG A 205 -7.62 -3.83 1.95
CA ARG A 205 -6.78 -4.93 2.41
C ARG A 205 -7.52 -6.24 2.58
N VAL A 206 -8.79 -6.20 2.97
CA VAL A 206 -9.60 -7.40 3.21
C VAL A 206 -10.43 -7.85 2.01
N ASP A 207 -10.53 -7.04 0.95
CA ASP A 207 -11.30 -7.40 -0.25
C ASP A 207 -10.57 -8.51 -1.03
N GLN A 208 -11.25 -9.65 -1.21
CA GLN A 208 -10.70 -10.85 -1.84
C GLN A 208 -10.35 -10.66 -3.33
N ARG A 209 -10.86 -9.59 -3.96
CA ARG A 209 -10.54 -9.22 -5.34
C ARG A 209 -9.22 -8.46 -5.43
N VAL A 210 -8.61 -8.03 -4.33
CA VAL A 210 -7.37 -7.26 -4.34
C VAL A 210 -6.18 -8.11 -3.92
N THR A 211 -5.15 -8.17 -4.77
CA THR A 211 -3.83 -8.70 -4.42
C THR A 211 -2.89 -7.54 -4.18
N ILE A 212 -2.42 -7.39 -2.94
CA ILE A 212 -1.55 -6.27 -2.54
C ILE A 212 -0.08 -6.67 -2.66
N MET A 213 0.67 -5.86 -3.39
CA MET A 213 2.11 -6.00 -3.63
C MET A 213 2.83 -4.74 -3.12
N GLU A 214 2.90 -4.60 -1.79
CA GLU A 214 3.66 -3.53 -1.11
C GLU A 214 5.18 -3.76 -1.25
N ARG A 215 5.98 -2.72 -1.04
CA ARG A 215 7.45 -2.73 -1.21
C ARG A 215 7.91 -3.23 -2.58
N THR A 216 7.08 -3.08 -3.60
CA THR A 216 7.32 -3.56 -4.96
C THR A 216 7.49 -2.36 -5.88
N ASN A 217 8.66 -2.26 -6.53
CA ASN A 217 8.88 -1.25 -7.55
C ASN A 217 8.35 -1.74 -8.89
N LEU A 218 7.39 -1.02 -9.46
CA LEU A 218 6.75 -1.36 -10.73
C LEU A 218 7.75 -1.63 -11.86
N ARG A 219 8.88 -0.91 -11.91
CA ARG A 219 9.91 -1.10 -12.96
C ARG A 219 10.53 -2.49 -12.97
N TYR A 220 10.47 -3.17 -11.83
CA TYR A 220 11.07 -4.49 -11.63
C TYR A 220 10.01 -5.52 -11.26
N LEU A 221 8.74 -5.26 -11.59
CA LEU A 221 7.66 -6.21 -11.39
C LEU A 221 7.98 -7.47 -12.23
N PRO A 222 8.13 -8.65 -11.61
CA PRO A 222 8.55 -9.87 -12.32
C PRO A 222 7.45 -10.42 -13.24
N GLY A 223 6.21 -9.94 -13.09
CA GLY A 223 5.02 -10.39 -13.79
C GLY A 223 3.81 -10.39 -12.87
N LEU A 224 2.65 -10.71 -13.43
CA LEU A 224 1.40 -10.90 -12.69
C LEU A 224 0.88 -12.32 -12.94
N PRO A 225 0.07 -12.89 -12.01
CA PRO A 225 -0.53 -14.22 -12.19
C PRO A 225 -1.38 -14.34 -13.46
N GLU A 226 -1.97 -13.24 -13.91
CA GLU A 226 -2.69 -13.13 -15.18
C GLU A 226 -2.44 -11.75 -15.80
N GLN A 227 -2.59 -11.66 -17.12
CA GLN A 227 -2.49 -10.38 -17.82
C GLN A 227 -3.70 -9.50 -17.52
N VAL A 228 -3.51 -8.18 -17.53
CA VAL A 228 -4.55 -7.21 -17.16
C VAL A 228 -5.20 -6.56 -18.38
N ASP A 229 -6.48 -6.22 -18.25
CA ASP A 229 -7.26 -5.48 -19.25
C ASP A 229 -7.04 -3.96 -19.14
N LEU A 230 -6.78 -3.47 -17.92
CA LEU A 230 -6.56 -2.06 -17.63
C LEU A 230 -5.36 -1.89 -16.70
N VAL A 231 -4.59 -0.84 -16.94
CA VAL A 231 -3.56 -0.36 -16.00
C VAL A 231 -3.91 1.06 -15.57
N THR A 232 -4.01 1.30 -14.27
CA THR A 232 -4.09 2.65 -13.71
C THR A 232 -2.74 3.07 -13.14
N LEU A 233 -2.30 4.29 -13.46
CA LEU A 233 -0.99 4.82 -13.04
C LEU A 233 -1.18 6.10 -12.22
N ASP A 234 -0.96 6.03 -10.90
CA ASP A 234 -0.92 7.18 -9.99
C ASP A 234 0.45 7.24 -9.29
N LEU A 235 1.51 7.46 -10.08
CA LEU A 235 2.89 7.41 -9.59
C LEU A 235 3.38 8.77 -9.12
N SER A 236 4.30 8.78 -8.16
CA SER A 236 4.97 9.99 -7.66
C SER A 236 6.49 9.82 -7.75
N PHE A 237 7.22 10.91 -7.96
CA PHE A 237 8.69 10.94 -8.05
C PHE A 237 9.31 10.14 -9.20
N ILE A 238 8.52 9.71 -10.18
CA ILE A 238 8.97 8.97 -11.36
C ILE A 238 8.14 9.41 -12.57
N SER A 239 8.78 9.46 -13.74
CA SER A 239 8.05 9.64 -15.00
C SER A 239 7.34 8.36 -15.39
N ILE A 240 6.11 8.50 -15.88
CA ILE A 240 5.28 7.39 -16.41
C ILE A 240 6.03 6.62 -17.51
N LEU A 241 6.79 7.32 -18.36
CA LEU A 241 7.51 6.70 -19.48
C LEU A 241 8.54 5.66 -19.04
N LEU A 242 9.08 5.78 -17.82
CA LEU A 242 10.07 4.85 -17.28
C LEU A 242 9.48 3.51 -16.83
N VAL A 243 8.17 3.44 -16.62
CA VAL A 243 7.49 2.20 -16.21
C VAL A 243 6.80 1.49 -17.38
N MET A 244 6.65 2.17 -18.52
CA MET A 244 5.97 1.65 -19.70
C MET A 244 6.47 0.28 -20.18
N PRO A 245 7.79 -0.03 -20.21
CA PRO A 245 8.23 -1.36 -20.63
C PRO A 245 7.64 -2.50 -19.79
N THR A 246 7.58 -2.32 -18.47
CA THR A 246 7.00 -3.32 -17.55
C THR A 246 5.47 -3.32 -17.60
N VAL A 247 4.86 -2.16 -17.79
CA VAL A 247 3.41 -2.04 -18.00
C VAL A 247 2.99 -2.84 -19.23
N CYS A 248 3.68 -2.66 -20.37
CA CYS A 248 3.37 -3.39 -21.60
C CYS A 248 3.51 -4.90 -21.48
N SER A 249 4.43 -5.40 -20.64
CA SER A 249 4.69 -6.84 -20.51
C SER A 249 3.62 -7.60 -19.73
N VAL A 250 2.79 -6.90 -18.94
CA VAL A 250 1.72 -7.50 -18.12
C VAL A 250 0.31 -7.26 -18.66
N MET A 251 0.20 -6.57 -19.80
CA MET A 251 -1.08 -6.18 -20.40
C MET A 251 -1.51 -7.13 -21.52
N LYS A 252 -2.82 -7.38 -21.60
CA LYS A 252 -3.45 -8.08 -22.73
C LYS A 252 -3.28 -7.30 -24.04
N PRO A 253 -3.42 -7.95 -25.22
CA PRO A 253 -3.42 -7.27 -26.52
C PRO A 253 -4.49 -6.18 -26.62
N GLU A 254 -5.71 -6.49 -26.18
CA GLU A 254 -6.83 -5.55 -26.10
C GLU A 254 -6.89 -4.97 -24.69
N SER A 255 -6.18 -3.87 -24.46
CA SER A 255 -6.07 -3.28 -23.12
C SER A 255 -5.97 -1.76 -23.17
N SER A 256 -6.19 -1.14 -22.01
CA SER A 256 -6.18 0.31 -21.86
C SER A 256 -5.30 0.75 -20.70
N ILE A 257 -4.89 2.03 -20.75
CA ILE A 257 -4.17 2.70 -19.68
C ILE A 257 -4.95 3.95 -19.30
N ILE A 258 -5.20 4.15 -18.00
CA ILE A 258 -5.62 5.43 -17.46
C ILE A 258 -4.51 5.94 -16.55
N THR A 259 -3.90 7.07 -16.90
CA THR A 259 -2.73 7.57 -16.19
C THR A 259 -2.94 8.97 -15.66
N LEU A 260 -2.51 9.21 -14.43
CA LEU A 260 -2.48 10.52 -13.80
C LEU A 260 -1.12 11.18 -14.05
N ILE A 261 -1.10 12.10 -14.99
CA ILE A 261 0.06 12.91 -15.37
C ILE A 261 0.22 14.05 -14.37
N LYS A 262 1.36 14.02 -13.66
CA LYS A 262 1.74 15.00 -12.64
C LYS A 262 2.90 15.86 -13.14
N PRO A 263 2.65 17.10 -13.60
CA PRO A 263 3.68 17.95 -14.19
C PRO A 263 4.94 18.10 -13.34
N GLN A 264 4.82 18.13 -12.01
CA GLN A 264 5.95 18.24 -11.10
C GLN A 264 6.93 17.05 -11.12
N PHE A 265 6.50 15.87 -11.60
CA PHE A 265 7.36 14.69 -11.73
C PHE A 265 7.78 14.42 -13.17
N GLU A 266 7.16 15.10 -14.13
CA GLU A 266 7.44 14.95 -15.54
C GLU A 266 8.32 16.10 -16.06
N ALA A 267 8.11 17.33 -15.59
CA ALA A 267 8.81 18.51 -16.05
C ALA A 267 10.31 18.47 -15.70
N ARG A 268 11.10 19.25 -16.43
CA ARG A 268 12.53 19.40 -16.12
C ARG A 268 12.69 20.11 -14.78
N ARG A 269 13.78 19.82 -14.06
CA ARG A 269 14.06 20.44 -12.75
C ARG A 269 14.03 21.97 -12.78
N SER A 270 14.45 22.60 -13.90
CA SER A 270 14.42 24.06 -14.07
C SER A 270 13.02 24.65 -14.26
N GLN A 271 12.03 23.83 -14.60
CA GLN A 271 10.63 24.22 -14.83
C GLN A 271 9.75 24.06 -13.59
N VAL A 272 10.28 23.42 -12.54
CA VAL A 272 9.57 23.24 -11.26
C VAL A 272 9.89 24.42 -10.35
N GLY A 273 8.87 25.20 -10.00
CA GLY A 273 9.02 26.39 -9.16
C GLY A 273 9.23 26.05 -7.68
N GLY A 274 9.38 27.11 -6.88
CA GLY A 274 9.45 27.00 -5.42
C GLY A 274 8.25 26.24 -4.85
N GLY A 275 8.54 25.31 -3.94
CA GLY A 275 7.54 24.44 -3.32
C GLY A 275 7.11 23.25 -4.18
N GLY A 276 7.85 22.89 -5.25
CA GLY A 276 7.51 21.73 -6.08
C GLY A 276 6.34 21.96 -7.03
N ILE A 277 5.94 23.21 -7.25
CA ILE A 277 4.73 23.56 -7.99
C ILE A 277 5.08 24.01 -9.42
N VAL A 278 4.45 23.38 -10.41
CA VAL A 278 4.49 23.81 -11.80
C VAL A 278 3.29 24.72 -12.07
N ARG A 279 3.54 26.02 -12.23
CA ARG A 279 2.49 27.03 -12.45
C ARG A 279 2.29 27.43 -13.90
N ASP A 280 3.34 27.29 -14.72
CA ASP A 280 3.33 27.75 -16.11
C ASP A 280 2.49 26.82 -17.01
N PRO A 281 1.38 27.32 -17.61
CA PRO A 281 0.57 26.53 -18.53
C PRO A 281 1.34 26.02 -19.77
N ALA A 282 2.39 26.72 -20.20
CA ALA A 282 3.23 26.25 -21.30
C ALA A 282 3.98 24.97 -20.93
N VAL A 283 4.46 24.89 -19.68
CA VAL A 283 5.10 23.67 -19.15
C VAL A 283 4.09 22.54 -19.03
N HIS A 284 2.85 22.82 -18.60
CA HIS A 284 1.79 21.80 -18.57
C HIS A 284 1.52 21.22 -19.95
N LYS A 285 1.43 22.07 -20.97
CA LYS A 285 1.23 21.65 -22.37
C LYS A 285 2.41 20.83 -22.88
N GLU A 286 3.65 21.27 -22.62
CA GLU A 286 4.86 20.51 -22.99
C GLU A 286 4.87 19.11 -22.34
N VAL A 287 4.56 19.03 -21.04
CA VAL A 287 4.48 17.77 -20.31
C VAL A 287 3.43 16.84 -20.92
N LEU A 288 2.22 17.34 -21.14
CA LEU A 288 1.13 16.55 -21.73
C LEU A 288 1.53 15.99 -23.09
N GLN A 289 2.05 16.85 -23.98
CA GLN A 289 2.50 16.43 -25.31
C GLN A 289 3.58 15.36 -25.23
N ARG A 290 4.62 15.57 -24.41
CA ARG A 290 5.72 14.61 -24.28
C ARG A 290 5.27 13.27 -23.71
N VAL A 291 4.41 13.27 -22.69
CA VAL A 291 3.92 12.03 -22.08
C VAL A 291 3.00 11.30 -23.04
N ILE A 292 2.07 12.00 -23.69
CA ILE A 292 1.17 11.40 -24.69
C ILE A 292 1.98 10.77 -25.82
N SER A 293 2.85 11.53 -26.48
CA SER A 293 3.67 11.00 -27.58
C SER A 293 4.64 9.91 -27.12
N GLY A 294 5.12 9.98 -25.88
CA GLY A 294 5.95 8.93 -25.30
C GLY A 294 5.19 7.62 -25.12
N VAL A 295 3.96 7.67 -24.61
CA VAL A 295 3.09 6.48 -24.45
C VAL A 295 2.66 5.95 -25.83
N GLU A 296 2.37 6.83 -26.79
CA GLU A 296 2.07 6.43 -28.17
C GLU A 296 3.23 5.66 -28.81
N GLY A 297 4.48 6.05 -28.52
CA GLY A 297 5.68 5.31 -28.92
C GLY A 297 5.78 3.88 -28.40
N PHE A 298 4.97 3.49 -27.40
CA PHE A 298 4.84 2.11 -26.91
C PHE A 298 3.70 1.32 -27.57
N GLY A 299 3.07 1.85 -28.63
CA GLY A 299 1.99 1.17 -29.35
C GLY A 299 0.61 1.42 -28.76
N PHE A 300 0.37 2.63 -28.28
CA PHE A 300 -0.92 3.07 -27.74
C PHE A 300 -1.45 4.26 -28.53
N GLU A 301 -2.76 4.47 -28.49
CA GLU A 301 -3.43 5.64 -29.03
C GLU A 301 -4.11 6.41 -27.89
N CYS A 302 -3.88 7.72 -27.81
CA CYS A 302 -4.52 8.58 -26.83
C CYS A 302 -5.99 8.83 -27.19
N GLN A 303 -6.90 8.41 -26.31
CA GLN A 303 -8.34 8.65 -26.44
C GLN A 303 -8.77 10.02 -25.91
N GLY A 304 -7.82 10.77 -25.35
CA GLY A 304 -8.01 12.12 -24.81
C GLY A 304 -7.48 12.26 -23.38
N TRP A 305 -7.58 13.49 -22.86
CA TRP A 305 -7.18 13.83 -21.51
C TRP A 305 -8.12 14.87 -20.89
N ILE A 306 -8.15 14.92 -19.56
CA ILE A 306 -8.84 15.94 -18.76
C ILE A 306 -7.95 16.45 -17.65
N GLN A 307 -8.26 17.65 -17.15
CA GLN A 307 -7.73 18.09 -15.88
C GLN A 307 -8.38 17.30 -14.74
N SER A 308 -7.58 16.87 -13.75
CA SER A 308 -8.08 16.21 -12.54
C SER A 308 -9.06 17.13 -11.79
N PRO A 309 -10.20 16.61 -11.29
CA PRO A 309 -11.19 17.41 -10.56
C PRO A 309 -10.68 17.91 -9.21
N ILE A 310 -9.60 17.31 -8.70
CA ILE A 310 -8.95 17.67 -7.44
C ILE A 310 -7.47 17.92 -7.69
N THR A 311 -6.92 18.97 -7.09
CA THR A 311 -5.49 19.29 -7.16
C THR A 311 -4.63 18.32 -6.35
N GLY A 312 -3.36 18.22 -6.71
CA GLY A 312 -2.36 17.45 -5.97
C GLY A 312 -2.09 18.00 -4.56
N ALA A 313 -1.30 17.27 -3.77
CA ALA A 313 -1.05 17.57 -2.35
C ALA A 313 -0.52 19.00 -2.07
N GLU A 314 0.14 19.62 -3.05
CA GLU A 314 0.75 20.96 -2.96
C GLU A 314 0.04 21.99 -3.88
N GLY A 315 -1.15 21.66 -4.37
CA GLY A 315 -1.90 22.53 -5.29
C GLY A 315 -1.48 22.43 -6.75
N ASN A 316 -0.63 21.46 -7.11
CA ASN A 316 -0.31 21.16 -8.50
C ASN A 316 -1.58 20.77 -9.28
N ILE A 317 -1.72 21.33 -10.48
CA ILE A 317 -2.70 20.85 -11.46
C ILE A 317 -2.18 19.53 -12.02
N GLU A 318 -3.05 18.53 -12.07
CA GLU A 318 -2.75 17.20 -12.57
C GLU A 318 -3.74 16.86 -13.69
N PHE A 319 -3.37 15.93 -14.57
CA PHE A 319 -4.17 15.58 -15.73
C PHE A 319 -4.37 14.07 -15.80
N LEU A 320 -5.54 13.62 -16.22
CA LEU A 320 -5.83 12.21 -16.50
C LEU A 320 -5.84 12.02 -18.01
N ALA A 321 -5.13 11.02 -18.51
CA ALA A 321 -5.16 10.64 -19.92
C ALA A 321 -5.55 9.17 -20.05
N CYS A 322 -6.36 8.86 -21.06
CA CYS A 322 -6.77 7.51 -21.38
C CYS A 322 -6.14 7.08 -22.70
N PHE A 323 -5.62 5.86 -22.72
CA PHE A 323 -5.00 5.26 -23.89
C PHE A 323 -5.60 3.89 -24.16
N HIS A 324 -5.66 3.54 -25.43
CA HIS A 324 -6.00 2.20 -25.88
C HIS A 324 -4.81 1.60 -26.62
N ARG A 325 -4.56 0.31 -26.39
CA ARG A 325 -3.47 -0.38 -27.09
C ARG A 325 -3.85 -0.53 -28.55
N ILE A 326 -2.93 -0.19 -29.46
CA ILE A 326 -3.15 -0.41 -30.88
C ILE A 326 -3.00 -1.92 -31.11
N PRO A 327 -4.01 -2.60 -31.69
CA PRO A 327 -3.89 -3.99 -32.03
C PRO A 327 -2.67 -4.16 -32.93
N SER A 328 -1.71 -4.98 -32.50
CA SER A 328 -0.61 -5.35 -33.38
C SER A 328 -1.23 -6.18 -34.50
N THR A 329 -1.39 -5.60 -35.69
CA THR A 329 -1.73 -6.37 -36.88
C THR A 329 -0.64 -7.40 -37.04
N THR A 330 -0.89 -8.64 -36.62
CA THR A 330 -0.05 -9.76 -36.99
C THR A 330 0.03 -9.74 -38.50
N ALA A 331 1.19 -9.38 -39.03
CA ALA A 331 1.53 -9.62 -40.41
C ALA A 331 1.36 -11.13 -40.64
N SER A 332 0.23 -11.51 -41.23
CA SER A 332 0.11 -12.76 -41.96
C SER A 332 0.95 -12.61 -43.23
N SER A 333 2.28 -12.56 -43.08
CA SER A 333 3.20 -12.75 -44.20
C SER A 333 3.42 -14.25 -44.34
N SER A 334 2.56 -14.90 -45.13
CA SER A 334 2.96 -16.08 -45.88
C SER A 334 4.18 -15.70 -46.75
N PRO A 335 5.31 -16.42 -46.68
CA PRO A 335 6.46 -16.14 -47.51
C PRO A 335 6.26 -16.76 -48.90
N ASP A 336 5.33 -16.24 -49.69
CA ASP A 336 5.18 -16.64 -51.09
C ASP A 336 5.77 -15.58 -52.01
N SER A 337 7.03 -15.86 -52.40
CA SER A 337 7.64 -15.56 -53.69
C SER A 337 7.50 -14.13 -54.24
N ILE A 338 8.42 -13.25 -53.85
CA ILE A 338 8.86 -12.16 -54.73
C ILE A 338 9.93 -12.75 -55.66
N GLN A 339 9.54 -13.15 -56.88
CA GLN A 339 10.49 -13.36 -57.97
C GLN A 339 10.96 -12.00 -58.46
N ILE A 340 12.19 -11.61 -58.11
CA ILE A 340 12.88 -10.50 -58.75
C ILE A 340 13.46 -11.03 -60.06
N THR A 341 12.81 -10.72 -61.18
CA THR A 341 13.38 -10.86 -62.52
C THR A 341 14.55 -9.89 -62.65
N VAL A 342 15.76 -10.42 -62.72
CA VAL A 342 16.96 -9.69 -63.13
C VAL A 342 16.93 -9.57 -64.66
N SER A 343 16.60 -8.39 -65.18
CA SER A 343 16.80 -8.08 -66.60
C SER A 343 18.25 -7.60 -66.78
N THR A 344 19.09 -8.49 -67.29
CA THR A 344 20.40 -8.16 -67.86
C THR A 344 20.21 -7.32 -69.12
N LEU A 345 20.67 -6.07 -69.10
CA LEU A 345 20.97 -5.30 -70.30
C LEU A 345 22.48 -5.34 -70.52
N GLU A 346 22.92 -6.29 -71.34
CA GLU A 346 24.21 -6.25 -72.01
C GLU A 346 24.02 -5.67 -73.41
N THR A 347 24.69 -4.54 -73.63
CA THR A 347 25.41 -4.11 -74.83
C THR A 347 25.13 -4.81 -76.16
N CYS A 348 24.66 -4.04 -77.15
CA CYS A 348 25.15 -4.08 -78.53
C CYS A 348 25.04 -2.69 -79.16
#